data_AF-A0A6J6I7M4-F1
#
_entry.id   AF-A0A6J6I7M4-F1
#
_cell.length_a   1.000
_cell.length_b   1.000
_cell.length_c   1.000
_cell.angle_alpha   90.00
_cell.angle_beta   90.00
_cell.angle_gamma   90.00
#
_symmetry.space_group_name_H-M   'P 1'
#
loop_
_entity.id
_entity.type
_entity.pdbx_description
1 polymer ?
#
loop_
_entity_poly.entity_id
_entity_poly.type
_entity_poly.pdbx_seq_one_letter_code
_entity_poly.pdbx_strand_id
1 'polypeptide(L)'
;MTLQGLADGREAVLASHAARDGFIGENIMYFETGQGTALSVDGHGGVDQLTCEARAYGVARAFDPFLVNSVVGFIGPEYLADATEIIRAGLEDHFMGKLLGLPMGIDICYTNHVEANQDTTDQLLVLLATAGCNFVMGVPGSDDVMLNYQSTSYHDAAGVRELVGARPAPEFAVWLEQTGIFVDGRLAEGSANGPESLQAFAESVKELGR
;
A
#
# COMPACT_ATOMS: atom_id res chain seq x y z
N MET A 1 3.72 16.19 14.82
CA MET A 1 4.01 14.85 15.37
C MET A 1 5.45 14.83 15.87
N THR A 2 5.76 14.14 16.97
CA THR A 2 7.13 14.02 17.53
C THR A 2 7.51 12.55 17.65
N LEU A 3 8.81 12.24 17.81
CA LEU A 3 9.26 10.87 18.06
C LEU A 3 8.66 10.29 19.35
N GLN A 4 8.54 11.12 20.40
CA GLN A 4 7.86 10.70 21.63
C GLN A 4 6.39 10.39 21.37
N GLY A 5 5.69 11.22 20.60
CA GLY A 5 4.28 10.96 20.26
C GLY A 5 4.07 9.67 19.46
N LEU A 6 5.03 9.30 18.59
CA LEU A 6 5.02 7.99 17.92
C LEU A 6 5.22 6.84 18.91
N ALA A 7 6.12 6.99 19.87
CA ALA A 7 6.36 5.99 20.90
C ALA A 7 5.13 5.80 21.82
N ASP A 8 4.54 6.91 22.28
CA ASP A 8 3.35 6.91 23.13
C ASP A 8 2.15 6.28 22.38
N GLY A 9 1.97 6.64 21.11
CA GLY A 9 0.94 6.04 20.25
C GLY A 9 1.14 4.53 20.08
N ARG A 10 2.38 4.09 19.87
CA ARG A 10 2.71 2.66 19.76
C ARG A 10 2.37 1.91 21.05
N GLU A 11 2.76 2.45 22.20
CA GLU A 11 2.48 1.86 23.51
C GLU A 11 0.97 1.76 23.78
N ALA A 12 0.22 2.82 23.49
CA ALA A 12 -1.23 2.84 23.67
C ALA A 12 -1.95 1.77 22.81
N VAL A 13 -1.52 1.57 21.56
CA VAL A 13 -2.09 0.54 20.68
C VAL A 13 -1.74 -0.85 21.17
N LEU A 14 -0.50 -1.10 21.58
CA LEU A 14 -0.10 -2.40 22.16
C LEU A 14 -0.90 -2.73 23.43
N ALA A 15 -1.08 -1.76 24.33
CA ALA A 15 -1.90 -1.93 25.53
C ALA A 15 -3.37 -2.26 25.18
N SER A 16 -3.92 -1.57 24.17
CA SER A 16 -5.27 -1.84 23.67
C SER A 16 -5.40 -3.25 23.09
N HIS A 17 -4.42 -3.70 22.32
CA HIS A 17 -4.42 -5.01 21.67
C HIS A 17 -4.17 -6.16 22.65
N ALA A 18 -3.35 -5.96 23.68
CA ALA A 18 -3.12 -6.96 24.73
C ALA A 18 -4.40 -7.33 25.51
N ALA A 19 -5.42 -6.48 25.48
CA ALA A 19 -6.73 -6.74 26.10
C ALA A 19 -7.74 -7.42 25.15
N ARG A 20 -7.39 -7.67 23.88
CA ARG A 20 -8.28 -8.28 22.89
C ARG A 20 -8.02 -9.77 22.74
N ASP A 21 -9.08 -10.57 22.85
CA ASP A 21 -8.98 -12.00 22.58
C ASP A 21 -8.61 -12.26 21.11
N GLY A 22 -7.59 -13.10 20.90
CA GLY A 22 -7.17 -13.55 19.56
C GLY A 22 -6.33 -12.56 18.74
N PHE A 23 -5.94 -11.41 19.30
CA PHE A 23 -4.96 -10.55 18.63
C PHE A 23 -3.55 -11.18 18.70
N ILE A 24 -2.82 -11.13 17.58
CA ILE A 24 -1.46 -11.67 17.47
C ILE A 24 -0.52 -10.65 16.82
N GLY A 25 0.76 -10.69 17.18
CA GLY A 25 1.81 -9.82 16.64
C GLY A 25 2.07 -8.55 17.45
N GLU A 26 3.21 -7.92 17.20
CA GLU A 26 3.66 -6.70 17.90
C GLU A 26 3.97 -5.54 16.93
N ASN A 27 3.96 -5.81 15.62
CA ASN A 27 4.07 -4.80 14.58
C ASN A 27 2.70 -4.15 14.42
N ILE A 28 2.54 -2.92 14.94
CA ILE A 28 1.22 -2.25 14.98
C ILE A 28 1.21 -0.86 14.35
N MET A 29 2.38 -0.39 13.89
CA MET A 29 2.50 0.91 13.25
C MET A 29 2.32 0.78 11.74
N TYR A 30 1.68 1.79 11.15
CA TYR A 30 1.62 2.02 9.72
C TYR A 30 2.17 3.42 9.44
N PHE A 31 3.15 3.52 8.53
CA PHE A 31 3.70 4.80 8.09
C PHE A 31 3.49 4.99 6.59
N GLU A 32 3.01 6.19 6.24
CA GLU A 32 3.00 6.71 4.87
C GLU A 32 4.09 7.77 4.73
N THR A 33 4.79 7.71 3.60
CA THR A 33 5.86 8.64 3.22
C THR A 33 5.69 9.05 1.75
N GLY A 34 6.63 9.80 1.19
CA GLY A 34 6.56 10.22 -0.20
C GLY A 34 7.56 11.31 -0.52
N GLN A 35 8.27 11.13 -1.63
CA GLN A 35 9.15 12.15 -2.18
C GLN A 35 8.38 13.47 -2.39
N GLY A 36 9.00 14.58 -2.01
CA GLY A 36 8.41 15.92 -2.07
C GLY A 36 7.89 16.43 -0.73
N THR A 37 7.48 15.55 0.19
CA THR A 37 6.90 15.95 1.49
C THR A 37 7.78 16.93 2.27
N ALA A 38 9.08 16.66 2.38
CA ALA A 38 10.02 17.53 3.09
C ALA A 38 10.23 18.89 2.39
N LEU A 39 10.15 18.91 1.05
CA LEU A 39 10.24 20.15 0.27
C LEU A 39 8.96 20.98 0.45
N SER A 40 7.78 20.37 0.43
CA SER A 40 6.49 21.05 0.59
C SER A 40 6.34 21.84 1.88
N VAL A 41 7.06 21.44 2.94
CA VAL A 41 7.01 22.07 4.26
C VAL A 41 8.28 22.86 4.61
N ASP A 42 9.15 23.12 3.63
CA ASP A 42 10.47 23.76 3.83
C ASP A 42 11.33 23.06 4.91
N GLY A 43 11.16 21.74 5.04
CA GLY A 43 11.83 20.89 6.04
C GLY A 43 13.04 20.13 5.50
N HIS A 44 13.38 20.30 4.22
CA HIS A 44 14.42 19.52 3.54
C HIS A 44 15.85 20.05 3.79
N GLY A 45 16.01 21.31 4.21
CA GLY A 45 17.32 21.87 4.57
C GLY A 45 18.35 21.86 3.43
N GLY A 46 17.92 21.98 2.17
CA GLY A 46 18.78 21.92 0.99
C GLY A 46 19.14 20.51 0.52
N VAL A 47 18.58 19.47 1.14
CA VAL A 47 18.76 18.06 0.74
C VAL A 47 17.74 17.68 -0.33
N ASP A 48 18.11 16.77 -1.23
CA ASP A 48 17.25 16.24 -2.30
C ASP A 48 16.11 15.34 -1.77
N GLN A 49 15.10 15.12 -2.60
CA GLN A 49 13.88 14.39 -2.23
C GLN A 49 14.16 12.94 -1.83
N LEU A 50 15.00 12.24 -2.60
CA LEU A 50 15.33 10.83 -2.39
C LEU A 50 16.06 10.63 -1.05
N THR A 51 17.03 11.49 -0.75
CA THR A 51 17.74 11.43 0.53
C THR A 51 16.82 11.74 1.71
N CYS A 52 15.87 12.68 1.57
CA CYS A 52 14.87 12.96 2.60
C CYS A 52 13.94 11.76 2.82
N GLU A 53 13.52 11.11 1.75
CA GLU A 53 12.65 9.94 1.79
C GLU A 53 13.34 8.74 2.46
N ALA A 54 14.61 8.48 2.14
CA ALA A 54 15.42 7.48 2.84
C ALA A 54 15.54 7.73 4.36
N ARG A 55 15.54 9.01 4.79
CA ARG A 55 15.54 9.36 6.22
C ARG A 55 14.19 9.08 6.87
N ALA A 56 13.09 9.28 6.16
CA ALA A 56 11.75 8.92 6.66
C ALA A 56 11.66 7.41 6.93
N TYR A 57 12.22 6.58 6.04
CA TYR A 57 12.36 5.14 6.27
C TYR A 57 13.22 4.81 7.49
N GLY A 58 14.31 5.55 7.70
CA GLY A 58 15.12 5.42 8.91
C GLY A 58 14.33 5.69 10.20
N VAL A 59 13.42 6.67 10.18
CA VAL A 59 12.49 6.91 11.30
C VAL A 59 11.51 5.75 11.45
N ALA A 60 10.85 5.32 10.38
CA ALA A 60 9.88 4.22 10.42
C ALA A 60 10.52 2.94 11.00
N ARG A 61 11.75 2.60 10.57
CA ARG A 61 12.50 1.43 11.04
C ARG A 61 12.67 1.40 12.56
N ALA A 62 12.83 2.55 13.21
CA ALA A 62 13.01 2.62 14.66
C ALA A 62 11.78 2.13 15.45
N PHE A 63 10.62 2.00 14.79
CA PHE A 63 9.35 1.59 15.42
C PHE A 63 8.87 0.19 15.04
N ASP A 64 9.65 -0.55 14.23
CA ASP A 64 9.33 -1.91 13.78
C ASP A 64 7.88 -2.05 13.23
N PRO A 65 7.55 -1.32 12.15
CA PRO A 65 6.18 -1.19 11.67
C PRO A 65 5.67 -2.46 10.99
N PHE A 66 4.35 -2.59 10.90
CA PHE A 66 3.72 -3.66 10.10
C PHE A 66 3.70 -3.31 8.62
N LEU A 67 3.50 -2.02 8.30
CA LEU A 67 3.41 -1.50 6.95
C LEU A 67 4.18 -0.18 6.84
N VAL A 68 4.90 -0.03 5.75
CA VAL A 68 5.39 1.27 5.28
C VAL A 68 5.12 1.35 3.79
N ASN A 69 4.55 2.45 3.31
CA ASN A 69 4.49 2.75 1.89
C ASN A 69 4.95 4.17 1.62
N SER A 70 5.58 4.33 0.47
CA SER A 70 5.65 5.63 -0.20
C SER A 70 4.39 5.81 -1.04
N VAL A 71 3.86 7.03 -1.05
CA VAL A 71 2.78 7.45 -1.95
C VAL A 71 3.40 8.21 -3.12
N VAL A 72 3.57 7.54 -4.26
CA VAL A 72 4.27 8.10 -5.41
C VAL A 72 3.29 8.71 -6.40
N GLY A 73 3.51 9.98 -6.79
CA GLY A 73 2.68 10.72 -7.75
C GLY A 73 1.46 11.44 -7.16
N PHE A 74 1.30 11.45 -5.83
CA PHE A 74 0.13 12.02 -5.14
C PHE A 74 0.11 13.54 -5.10
N ILE A 75 1.27 14.19 -4.98
CA ILE A 75 1.31 15.63 -4.70
C ILE A 75 1.10 16.44 -5.99
N GLY A 76 1.95 16.24 -6.99
CA GLY A 76 1.86 16.99 -8.25
C GLY A 76 3.16 17.04 -9.06
N PRO A 77 3.10 17.64 -10.27
CA PRO A 77 4.20 17.70 -11.22
C PRO A 77 5.38 18.56 -10.76
N GLU A 78 5.19 19.39 -9.73
CA GLU A 78 6.25 20.18 -9.13
C GLU A 78 7.28 19.34 -8.34
N TYR A 79 6.95 18.08 -8.02
CA TYR A 79 7.83 17.13 -7.33
C TYR A 79 8.26 15.97 -8.24
N LEU A 80 7.33 15.43 -9.03
CA LEU A 80 7.52 14.36 -10.01
C LEU A 80 6.72 14.72 -11.27
N ALA A 81 7.41 15.19 -12.31
CA ALA A 81 6.80 15.91 -13.43
C ALA A 81 5.98 15.03 -14.38
N ASP A 82 6.39 13.78 -14.57
CA ASP A 82 5.84 12.89 -15.58
C ASP A 82 5.88 11.41 -15.17
N ALA A 83 5.35 10.56 -16.06
CA ALA A 83 5.35 9.11 -15.90
C ALA A 83 6.74 8.51 -15.64
N THR A 84 7.80 9.06 -16.24
CA THR A 84 9.17 8.55 -16.06
C THR A 84 9.65 8.81 -14.64
N GLU A 85 9.43 10.02 -14.13
CA GLU A 85 9.81 10.38 -12.77
C GLU A 85 9.01 9.60 -11.72
N ILE A 86 7.70 9.40 -11.94
CA ILE A 86 6.86 8.56 -11.06
C ILE A 86 7.37 7.12 -11.01
N ILE A 87 7.59 6.49 -12.18
CA ILE A 87 8.09 5.11 -12.23
C ILE A 87 9.45 5.01 -11.53
N ARG A 88 10.33 5.97 -11.80
CA ARG A 88 11.67 6.02 -11.20
C ARG A 88 11.60 6.13 -9.68
N ALA A 89 10.84 7.09 -9.16
CA ALA A 89 10.71 7.34 -7.73
C ALA A 89 10.11 6.12 -7.02
N GLY A 90 9.06 5.49 -7.57
CA GLY A 90 8.46 4.30 -6.96
C GLY A 90 9.43 3.12 -6.84
N LEU A 91 10.31 2.92 -7.83
CA LEU A 91 11.35 1.89 -7.76
C LEU A 91 12.46 2.23 -6.77
N GLU A 92 12.88 3.51 -6.71
CA GLU A 92 13.86 4.00 -5.74
C GLU A 92 13.36 3.82 -4.31
N ASP A 93 12.14 4.27 -4.04
CA ASP A 93 11.47 4.23 -2.75
C ASP A 93 11.32 2.78 -2.25
N HIS A 94 10.82 1.90 -3.13
CA HIS A 94 10.72 0.49 -2.82
C HIS A 94 12.08 -0.13 -2.50
N PHE A 95 13.10 0.10 -3.34
CA PHE A 95 14.45 -0.41 -3.12
C PHE A 95 15.03 0.06 -1.78
N MET A 96 14.95 1.37 -1.49
CA MET A 96 15.50 1.94 -0.26
C MET A 96 14.79 1.43 0.99
N GLY A 97 13.45 1.32 0.96
CA GLY A 97 12.68 0.75 2.08
C GLY A 97 13.08 -0.70 2.35
N LYS A 98 13.19 -1.53 1.30
CA LYS A 98 13.64 -2.92 1.41
C LYS A 98 15.09 -3.03 1.91
N LEU A 99 15.99 -2.19 1.40
CA LEU A 99 17.39 -2.14 1.83
C LEU A 99 17.52 -1.83 3.32
N LEU A 100 16.61 -1.00 3.85
CA LEU A 100 16.53 -0.66 5.27
C LEU A 100 15.77 -1.70 6.12
N GLY A 101 15.25 -2.76 5.51
CA GLY A 101 14.59 -3.87 6.18
C GLY A 101 13.12 -3.64 6.51
N LEU A 102 12.44 -2.73 5.80
CA LEU A 102 11.03 -2.42 6.04
C LEU A 102 10.07 -3.33 5.23
N PRO A 103 8.84 -3.56 5.73
CA PRO A 103 7.75 -4.17 4.97
C PRO A 103 7.19 -3.15 3.96
N MET A 104 7.98 -2.88 2.92
CA MET A 104 7.77 -1.77 2.00
C MET A 104 6.74 -2.10 0.90
N GLY A 105 5.63 -1.34 0.91
CA GLY A 105 4.67 -1.22 -0.16
C GLY A 105 4.82 0.10 -0.91
N ILE A 106 4.01 0.30 -1.96
CA ILE A 106 3.94 1.56 -2.70
C ILE A 106 2.47 1.81 -3.04
N ASP A 107 1.96 2.99 -2.70
CA ASP A 107 0.72 3.50 -3.30
C ASP A 107 1.09 4.17 -4.61
N ILE A 108 0.70 3.52 -5.72
CA ILE A 108 1.06 3.91 -7.07
C ILE A 108 -0.05 4.81 -7.59
N CYS A 109 0.27 6.08 -7.80
CA CYS A 109 -0.78 7.01 -8.12
C CYS A 109 -0.33 8.16 -9.03
N TYR A 110 -1.30 8.92 -9.52
CA TYR A 110 -1.07 10.17 -10.21
C TYR A 110 -2.25 11.11 -10.01
N THR A 111 -2.00 12.41 -10.11
CA THR A 111 -3.05 13.43 -10.15
C THR A 111 -3.30 13.87 -11.59
N ASN A 112 -4.52 14.35 -11.87
CA ASN A 112 -4.96 14.73 -13.22
C ASN A 112 -4.16 15.85 -13.91
N HIS A 113 -3.25 16.52 -13.20
CA HIS A 113 -2.42 17.62 -13.73
C HIS A 113 -0.95 17.24 -13.91
N VAL A 114 -0.59 15.97 -13.67
CA VAL A 114 0.71 15.37 -14.02
C VAL A 114 0.64 14.79 -15.44
N GLU A 115 1.76 14.76 -16.15
CA GLU A 115 1.88 14.04 -17.43
C GLU A 115 2.01 12.53 -17.20
N ALA A 116 0.95 11.92 -16.67
CA ALA A 116 0.83 10.50 -16.37
C ALA A 116 -0.63 10.04 -16.55
N ASN A 117 -0.84 8.73 -16.59
CA ASN A 117 -2.15 8.10 -16.80
C ASN A 117 -2.19 6.69 -16.18
N GLN A 118 -3.31 5.98 -16.30
CA GLN A 118 -3.44 4.62 -15.77
C GLN A 118 -2.41 3.63 -16.35
N ASP A 119 -1.98 3.78 -17.61
CA ASP A 119 -0.91 2.93 -18.15
C ASP A 119 0.41 3.09 -17.36
N THR A 120 0.64 4.29 -16.79
CA THR A 120 1.79 4.56 -15.92
C THR A 120 1.70 3.75 -14.63
N THR A 121 0.51 3.70 -14.01
CA THR A 121 0.31 2.95 -12.76
C THR A 121 0.47 1.45 -13.00
N ASP A 122 -0.05 0.95 -14.12
CA ASP A 122 0.02 -0.48 -14.46
C ASP A 122 1.45 -0.92 -14.79
N GLN A 123 2.22 -0.08 -15.49
CA GLN A 123 3.64 -0.32 -15.74
C GLN A 123 4.42 -0.41 -14.42
N LEU A 124 4.23 0.58 -13.53
CA LEU A 124 4.93 0.58 -12.24
C LEU A 124 4.50 -0.61 -11.37
N LEU A 125 3.22 -0.99 -11.39
CA LEU A 125 2.71 -2.14 -10.65
C LEU A 125 3.42 -3.44 -11.03
N VAL A 126 3.58 -3.70 -12.33
CA VAL A 126 4.29 -4.89 -12.81
C VAL A 126 5.77 -4.87 -12.40
N LEU A 127 6.42 -3.70 -12.53
CA LEU A 127 7.82 -3.55 -12.11
C LEU A 127 8.01 -3.78 -10.61
N LEU A 128 7.12 -3.25 -9.78
CA LEU A 128 7.16 -3.41 -8.32
C LEU A 128 6.81 -4.84 -7.89
N ALA A 129 5.83 -5.48 -8.53
CA ALA A 129 5.48 -6.86 -8.24
C ALA A 129 6.66 -7.81 -8.53
N THR A 130 7.35 -7.62 -9.66
CA THR A 130 8.56 -8.39 -9.99
C THR A 130 9.75 -8.08 -9.09
N ALA A 131 9.81 -6.87 -8.51
CA ALA A 131 10.79 -6.49 -7.49
C ALA A 131 10.45 -7.04 -6.09
N GLY A 132 9.29 -7.66 -5.89
CA GLY A 132 8.87 -8.22 -4.60
C GLY A 132 8.25 -7.20 -3.64
N CYS A 133 7.57 -6.18 -4.16
CA CYS A 133 6.78 -5.23 -3.36
C CYS A 133 5.75 -5.95 -2.48
N ASN A 134 5.65 -5.55 -1.20
CA ASN A 134 4.81 -6.24 -0.22
C ASN A 134 3.32 -6.02 -0.50
N PHE A 135 2.93 -4.79 -0.84
CA PHE A 135 1.54 -4.41 -1.07
C PHE A 135 1.46 -3.13 -1.91
N VAL A 136 0.30 -2.94 -2.53
CA VAL A 136 -0.12 -1.73 -3.23
C VAL A 136 -1.55 -1.39 -2.78
N MET A 137 -2.03 -0.20 -3.09
CA MET A 137 -3.39 0.20 -2.78
C MET A 137 -4.40 -0.37 -3.78
N GLY A 138 -5.65 -0.49 -3.35
CA GLY A 138 -6.76 -0.90 -4.22
C GLY A 138 -7.90 0.08 -4.05
N VAL A 139 -8.23 0.81 -5.11
CA VAL A 139 -9.32 1.78 -5.14
C VAL A 139 -10.37 1.32 -6.16
N PRO A 140 -11.68 1.41 -5.86
CA PRO A 140 -12.73 1.04 -6.82
C PRO A 140 -12.57 1.79 -8.14
N GLY A 141 -12.34 1.06 -9.22
CA GLY A 141 -12.19 1.65 -10.56
C GLY A 141 -10.99 2.60 -10.69
N SER A 142 -9.98 2.46 -9.82
CA SER A 142 -8.77 3.31 -9.80
C SER A 142 -9.02 4.78 -9.47
N ASP A 143 -10.23 5.17 -9.06
CA ASP A 143 -10.62 6.58 -8.89
C ASP A 143 -10.97 6.89 -7.43
N ASP A 144 -10.11 7.66 -6.76
CA ASP A 144 -10.42 8.18 -5.43
C ASP A 144 -11.12 9.54 -5.56
N VAL A 145 -12.45 9.50 -5.53
CA VAL A 145 -13.31 10.69 -5.65
C VAL A 145 -13.21 11.67 -4.48
N MET A 146 -12.61 11.25 -3.36
CA MET A 146 -12.46 12.10 -2.17
C MET A 146 -11.11 12.81 -2.19
N LEU A 147 -10.05 12.09 -2.52
CA LEU A 147 -8.69 12.61 -2.60
C LEU A 147 -8.34 13.18 -3.98
N ASN A 148 -9.19 12.99 -4.99
CA ASN A 148 -9.08 13.52 -6.35
C ASN A 148 -7.81 13.10 -7.10
N TYR A 149 -7.46 11.82 -7.01
CA TYR A 149 -6.33 11.23 -7.71
C TYR A 149 -6.67 9.81 -8.18
N GLN A 150 -5.85 9.25 -9.07
CA GLN A 150 -6.01 7.89 -9.56
C GLN A 150 -4.95 6.96 -8.96
N SER A 151 -5.35 5.75 -8.56
CA SER A 151 -4.49 4.71 -7.96
C SER A 151 -4.60 3.38 -8.74
N THR A 152 -4.05 2.31 -8.19
CA THR A 152 -4.35 0.94 -8.62
C THR A 152 -5.71 0.46 -8.12
N SER A 153 -6.34 -0.45 -8.84
CA SER A 153 -7.65 -1.02 -8.52
C SER A 153 -7.57 -2.43 -7.90
N TYR A 154 -8.73 -2.91 -7.43
CA TYR A 154 -8.89 -4.30 -7.00
C TYR A 154 -8.55 -5.31 -8.11
N HIS A 155 -8.90 -4.98 -9.36
CA HIS A 155 -8.64 -5.84 -10.52
C HIS A 155 -7.15 -5.92 -10.80
N ASP A 156 -6.44 -4.80 -10.68
CA ASP A 156 -5.00 -4.74 -10.92
C ASP A 156 -4.24 -5.59 -9.90
N ALA A 157 -4.64 -5.51 -8.63
CA ALA A 157 -4.08 -6.33 -7.56
C ALA A 157 -4.35 -7.84 -7.76
N ALA A 158 -5.50 -8.21 -8.32
CA ALA A 158 -5.79 -9.62 -8.67
C ALA A 158 -4.98 -10.06 -9.90
N GLY A 159 -4.97 -9.26 -10.96
CA GLY A 159 -4.29 -9.55 -12.21
C GLY A 159 -2.78 -9.67 -12.04
N VAL A 160 -2.15 -8.75 -11.30
CA VAL A 160 -0.69 -8.81 -11.09
C VAL A 160 -0.29 -10.02 -10.26
N ARG A 161 -1.11 -10.44 -9.27
CA ARG A 161 -0.84 -11.66 -8.49
C ARG A 161 -0.82 -12.89 -9.38
N GLU A 162 -1.78 -13.03 -10.28
CA GLU A 162 -1.78 -14.12 -11.25
C GLU A 162 -0.57 -14.05 -12.19
N LEU A 163 -0.25 -12.84 -12.68
CA LEU A 163 0.86 -12.61 -13.59
C LEU A 163 2.22 -13.04 -13.01
N VAL A 164 2.51 -12.69 -11.75
CA VAL A 164 3.80 -13.00 -11.10
C VAL A 164 3.76 -14.27 -10.25
N GLY A 165 2.61 -14.96 -10.17
CA GLY A 165 2.42 -16.13 -9.30
C GLY A 165 2.46 -15.82 -7.81
N ALA A 166 2.17 -14.57 -7.42
CA ALA A 166 2.13 -14.16 -6.02
C ALA A 166 0.83 -14.62 -5.35
N ARG A 167 0.87 -14.77 -4.03
CA ARG A 167 -0.28 -15.16 -3.21
C ARG A 167 -0.57 -14.10 -2.16
N PRO A 168 -1.84 -13.96 -1.72
CA PRO A 168 -2.16 -13.17 -0.54
C PRO A 168 -1.47 -13.72 0.72
N ALA A 169 -1.52 -12.97 1.83
CA ALA A 169 -1.06 -13.47 3.13
C ALA A 169 -1.73 -14.83 3.46
N PRO A 170 -1.02 -15.79 4.07
CA PRO A 170 -1.51 -17.17 4.21
C PRO A 170 -2.89 -17.28 4.85
N GLU A 171 -3.13 -16.54 5.93
CA GLU A 171 -4.39 -16.50 6.65
C GLU A 171 -5.51 -15.95 5.77
N PHE A 172 -5.22 -14.92 4.99
CA PHE A 172 -6.19 -14.33 4.05
C PHE A 172 -6.46 -15.26 2.86
N ALA A 173 -5.45 -15.98 2.36
CA ALA A 173 -5.62 -16.96 1.30
C ALA A 173 -6.54 -18.11 1.73
N VAL A 174 -6.39 -18.60 2.96
CA VAL A 174 -7.30 -19.61 3.53
C VAL A 174 -8.74 -19.08 3.59
N TRP A 175 -8.92 -17.84 4.06
CA TRP A 175 -10.24 -17.23 4.12
C TRP A 175 -10.86 -17.04 2.71
N LEU A 176 -10.08 -16.64 1.72
CA LEU A 176 -10.54 -16.49 0.33
C LEU A 176 -11.03 -17.81 -0.27
N GLU A 177 -10.35 -18.92 -0.01
CA GLU A 177 -10.79 -20.26 -0.43
C GLU A 177 -12.06 -20.70 0.31
N GLN A 178 -12.12 -20.48 1.62
CA GLN A 178 -13.29 -20.86 2.44
C GLN A 178 -14.57 -20.11 2.05
N THR A 179 -14.42 -18.89 1.57
CA THR A 179 -15.54 -18.03 1.13
C THR A 179 -15.89 -18.20 -0.35
N GLY A 180 -15.16 -19.05 -1.08
CA GLY A 180 -15.37 -19.27 -2.51
C GLY A 180 -15.01 -18.07 -3.40
N ILE A 181 -14.35 -17.05 -2.85
CA ILE A 181 -13.81 -15.92 -3.63
C ILE A 181 -12.62 -16.43 -4.45
N PHE A 182 -11.79 -17.28 -3.86
CA PHE A 182 -10.76 -18.04 -4.58
C PHE A 182 -11.17 -19.50 -4.71
N VAL A 183 -10.74 -20.11 -5.82
CA VAL A 183 -10.75 -21.56 -6.05
C VAL A 183 -9.39 -21.94 -6.62
N ASP A 184 -8.71 -22.87 -5.96
CA ASP A 184 -7.38 -23.37 -6.37
C ASP A 184 -6.33 -22.24 -6.52
N GLY A 185 -6.38 -21.25 -5.63
CA GLY A 185 -5.46 -20.12 -5.57
C GLY A 185 -5.72 -19.03 -6.61
N ARG A 186 -6.86 -19.09 -7.30
CA ARG A 186 -7.26 -18.13 -8.33
C ARG A 186 -8.61 -17.52 -8.01
N LEU A 187 -8.85 -16.31 -8.49
CA LEU A 187 -10.15 -15.65 -8.38
C LEU A 187 -11.22 -16.52 -9.07
N ALA A 188 -12.30 -16.84 -8.35
CA ALA A 188 -13.36 -17.72 -8.84
C ALA A 188 -14.17 -17.05 -9.97
N GLU A 189 -14.65 -17.82 -10.94
CA GLU A 189 -15.61 -17.33 -11.93
C GLU A 189 -16.88 -16.82 -11.21
N GLY A 190 -17.25 -15.55 -11.44
CA GLY A 190 -18.44 -14.95 -10.81
C GLY A 190 -18.19 -14.18 -9.51
N SER A 191 -17.01 -14.30 -8.90
CA SER A 191 -16.63 -13.53 -7.70
C SER A 191 -16.53 -12.01 -7.93
N ALA A 192 -16.62 -11.56 -9.19
CA ALA A 192 -16.63 -10.16 -9.60
C ALA A 192 -17.97 -9.68 -10.20
N ASN A 193 -19.03 -10.50 -10.17
CA ASN A 193 -20.25 -10.25 -10.95
C ASN A 193 -21.40 -9.74 -10.08
N GLY A 194 -21.30 -8.48 -9.64
CA GLY A 194 -22.48 -7.70 -9.21
C GLY A 194 -22.98 -7.94 -7.77
N PRO A 195 -24.20 -7.49 -7.44
CA PRO A 195 -24.74 -7.44 -6.07
C PRO A 195 -24.72 -8.78 -5.32
N GLU A 196 -24.80 -9.89 -6.05
CA GLU A 196 -24.77 -11.24 -5.49
C GLU A 196 -23.42 -11.57 -4.86
N SER A 197 -22.31 -11.06 -5.40
CA SER A 197 -20.97 -11.22 -4.80
C SER A 197 -20.81 -10.45 -3.48
N LEU A 198 -21.38 -9.25 -3.40
CA LEU A 198 -21.44 -8.46 -2.15
C LEU A 198 -22.34 -9.12 -1.11
N GLN A 199 -23.45 -9.71 -1.56
CA GLN A 199 -24.35 -10.45 -0.68
C GLN A 199 -23.68 -11.73 -0.17
N ALA A 200 -22.99 -12.48 -1.03
CA ALA A 200 -22.20 -13.65 -0.65
C ALA A 200 -21.07 -13.28 0.32
N PHE A 201 -20.38 -12.16 0.10
CA PHE A 201 -19.40 -11.63 1.07
C PHE A 201 -20.08 -11.32 2.42
N ALA A 202 -21.18 -10.56 2.41
CA ALA A 202 -21.89 -10.19 3.63
C ALA A 202 -22.48 -11.41 4.38
N GLU A 203 -22.91 -12.44 3.66
CA GLU A 203 -23.40 -13.71 4.21
C GLU A 203 -22.24 -14.54 4.78
N SER A 204 -21.11 -14.63 4.07
CA SER A 204 -19.91 -15.33 4.58
C SER A 204 -19.36 -14.70 5.87
N VAL A 205 -19.43 -13.37 6.01
CA VAL A 205 -19.04 -12.66 7.23
C VAL A 205 -19.98 -13.00 8.39
N LYS A 206 -21.29 -13.17 8.13
CA LYS A 206 -22.27 -13.59 9.15
C LYS A 206 -22.08 -15.06 9.56
N GLU A 207 -21.73 -15.93 8.62
CA GLU A 207 -21.47 -17.35 8.87
C GLU A 207 -20.21 -17.58 9.73
N LEU A 208 -19.26 -16.64 9.70
CA LEU A 208 -18.07 -16.64 10.56
C LEU A 208 -18.37 -16.30 12.03
N GLY A 209 -19.63 -16.05 12.40
CA GLY A 209 -20.07 -16.07 13.79
C GLY A 209 -19.48 -14.98 14.69
N ARG A 210 -19.24 -13.78 14.15
CA ARG A 210 -18.96 -12.57 14.94
C ARG A 210 -20.18 -11.67 15.03
#